data_AF-A0A834I7G0-F1
#
_entry.id   AF-A0A834I7G0-F1
#
_cell.length_a   1.000
_cell.length_b   1.000
_cell.length_c   1.000
_cell.angle_alpha   90.00
_cell.angle_beta   90.00
_cell.angle_gamma   90.00
#
_symmetry.space_group_name_H-M   'P 1'
#
loop_
_entity.id
_entity.type
_entity.pdbx_description
1 polymer ?
#
loop_
_entity_poly.entity_id
_entity_poly.type
_entity_poly.pdbx_seq_one_letter_code
_entity_poly.pdbx_strand_id
1 'polypeptide(L)'
;MSSELRKIEEHPSKQVINKDNLPNNINKEDSERETDDVKEQPKKNLVTKIRDEWQLIARIIELAINALCLGLFYQPASKSANFTKHHLEQVGLLFLTFSGYLVINAVFIISRLIKDRIPFRTISLFSIIAAVLNFVAALLLIVDKKNKFQAMYYEPQMHLIGVLTSATVLCFVNTVVYGLDGVYTFLLKKDY
;
A
#
# COMPACT_ATOMS: atom_id res chain seq x y z
N MET A 1 -54.43 12.38 28.85
CA MET A 1 -54.16 12.51 30.29
C MET A 1 -52.65 12.71 30.43
N SER A 2 -52.13 13.94 30.42
CA SER A 2 -52.74 15.23 30.87
C SER A 2 -53.09 15.17 32.36
N SER A 3 -52.71 16.13 33.19
CA SER A 3 -52.56 17.58 32.91
C SER A 3 -51.55 18.28 33.85
N GLU A 4 -50.98 19.43 33.43
CA GLU A 4 -50.98 20.75 34.13
C GLU A 4 -50.67 20.87 35.66
N LEU A 5 -50.03 21.90 36.25
CA LEU A 5 -49.53 23.22 35.77
C LEU A 5 -48.58 23.92 36.80
N ARG A 6 -47.83 24.92 36.29
CA ARG A 6 -47.15 26.11 36.90
C ARG A 6 -47.26 26.45 38.41
N LYS A 7 -46.11 26.90 38.96
CA LYS A 7 -45.83 28.26 39.50
C LYS A 7 -44.36 28.58 39.14
N ILE A 8 -43.91 29.75 38.65
CA ILE A 8 -44.24 31.19 38.81
C ILE A 8 -43.78 31.77 40.15
N GLU A 9 -42.69 32.55 40.10
CA GLU A 9 -42.50 33.81 40.83
C GLU A 9 -41.48 34.69 40.07
N GLU A 10 -41.57 36.03 40.14
CA GLU A 10 -40.87 36.97 39.22
C GLU A 10 -40.15 38.14 39.93
N HIS A 11 -38.89 38.41 39.54
CA HIS A 11 -38.27 39.76 39.47
C HIS A 11 -38.21 40.60 40.80
N PRO A 12 -37.80 41.91 40.85
CA PRO A 12 -37.28 42.83 39.81
C PRO A 12 -35.97 43.61 40.15
N SER A 13 -35.53 44.45 39.18
CA SER A 13 -34.94 45.82 39.35
C SER A 13 -33.43 46.13 39.14
N LYS A 14 -33.19 46.98 38.13
CA LYS A 14 -32.22 48.11 37.99
C LYS A 14 -30.71 47.78 37.90
N GLN A 15 -29.90 48.22 36.91
CA GLN A 15 -29.78 49.42 36.04
C GLN A 15 -28.97 50.62 36.58
N VAL A 16 -27.72 50.75 36.09
CA VAL A 16 -26.95 51.97 35.72
C VAL A 16 -26.00 51.54 34.57
N ILE A 17 -25.78 52.16 33.40
CA ILE A 17 -26.14 53.43 32.68
C ILE A 17 -24.99 54.45 32.57
N ASN A 18 -24.75 54.91 31.32
CA ASN A 18 -23.74 55.88 30.81
C ASN A 18 -22.26 55.46 30.84
N LYS A 19 -21.34 55.97 29.99
CA LYS A 19 -21.30 56.57 28.62
C LYS A 19 -20.16 57.59 28.60
N ASP A 20 -19.20 57.44 27.68
CA ASP A 20 -18.32 58.47 27.09
C ASP A 20 -17.41 57.74 26.06
N ASN A 21 -16.93 58.28 24.93
CA ASN A 21 -17.51 59.25 24.00
C ASN A 21 -17.08 58.93 22.54
N LEU A 22 -17.64 59.66 21.56
CA LEU A 22 -17.66 59.32 20.13
C LEU A 22 -16.50 60.01 19.31
N PRO A 23 -16.56 60.06 17.96
CA PRO A 23 -15.84 59.21 16.98
C PRO A 23 -14.59 59.87 16.37
N ASN A 24 -14.01 59.22 15.33
CA ASN A 24 -13.72 59.98 14.11
C ASN A 24 -13.91 59.15 12.82
N ASN A 25 -14.21 59.82 11.71
CA ASN A 25 -14.45 59.26 10.36
C ASN A 25 -13.72 60.12 9.32
N ILE A 26 -13.31 59.56 8.18
CA ILE A 26 -13.31 60.22 6.86
C ILE A 26 -13.04 59.19 5.73
N ASN A 27 -13.80 59.32 4.65
CA ASN A 27 -13.85 58.43 3.49
C ASN A 27 -12.56 58.43 2.64
N LYS A 28 -12.42 57.40 1.79
CA LYS A 28 -12.35 57.60 0.33
C LYS A 28 -12.80 56.36 -0.45
N GLU A 29 -13.36 56.59 -1.63
CA GLU A 29 -14.03 55.61 -2.49
C GLU A 29 -13.15 55.17 -3.68
N ASP A 30 -13.56 54.07 -4.32
CA ASP A 30 -13.34 53.63 -5.71
C ASP A 30 -11.93 53.64 -6.34
N SER A 31 -11.46 52.46 -6.78
CA SER A 31 -11.58 52.06 -8.20
C SER A 31 -11.00 50.64 -8.45
N GLU A 32 -11.44 49.97 -9.51
CA GLU A 32 -11.08 48.60 -9.86
C GLU A 32 -9.76 48.49 -10.64
N ARG A 33 -8.96 47.45 -10.32
CA ARG A 33 -8.39 46.56 -11.34
C ARG A 33 -7.79 45.27 -10.78
N GLU A 34 -7.95 44.18 -11.52
CA GLU A 34 -7.22 42.94 -11.34
C GLU A 34 -5.74 43.13 -11.72
N THR A 35 -4.85 42.45 -11.01
CA THR A 35 -3.61 41.91 -11.58
C THR A 35 -3.22 40.65 -10.80
N ASP A 36 -2.95 39.56 -11.50
CA ASP A 36 -2.45 38.32 -10.90
C ASP A 36 -1.10 38.52 -10.21
N ASP A 37 -0.95 38.01 -8.98
CA ASP A 37 0.37 37.75 -8.41
C ASP A 37 0.37 36.40 -7.68
N VAL A 38 0.89 35.39 -8.37
CA VAL A 38 0.86 33.98 -7.96
C VAL A 38 1.80 33.72 -6.78
N LYS A 39 1.28 33.34 -5.60
CA LYS A 39 2.07 32.71 -4.53
C LYS A 39 1.39 31.50 -3.89
N GLU A 40 2.08 30.36 -4.00
CA GLU A 40 2.06 29.17 -3.13
C GLU A 40 0.72 28.51 -2.75
N GLN A 41 0.19 27.74 -3.71
CA GLN A 41 -0.57 26.52 -3.40
C GLN A 41 0.23 25.62 -2.43
N PRO A 42 -0.35 25.18 -1.28
CA PRO A 42 0.43 24.53 -0.23
C PRO A 42 0.82 23.08 -0.57
N LYS A 43 2.04 22.90 -1.11
CA LYS A 43 2.68 21.61 -1.42
C LYS A 43 2.90 20.65 -0.21
N LYS A 44 2.37 20.95 0.98
CA LYS A 44 2.44 20.10 2.18
C LYS A 44 1.39 18.99 2.24
N ASN A 45 0.26 19.12 1.53
CA ASN A 45 -0.89 18.20 1.64
C ASN A 45 -0.70 16.81 1.01
N LEU A 46 0.36 16.61 0.22
CA LEU A 46 0.68 15.29 -0.35
C LEU A 46 1.47 14.42 0.63
N VAL A 47 2.47 14.99 1.31
CA VAL A 47 3.35 14.26 2.25
C VAL A 47 2.57 13.80 3.50
N THR A 48 1.60 14.59 3.97
CA THR A 48 0.70 14.17 5.07
C THR A 48 -0.18 12.99 4.66
N LYS A 49 -0.89 13.07 3.53
CA LYS A 49 -1.67 11.95 2.99
C LYS A 49 -0.83 10.70 2.73
N ILE A 50 0.40 10.86 2.24
CA ILE A 50 1.38 9.78 2.05
C ILE A 50 1.74 9.09 3.37
N ARG A 51 1.84 9.84 4.47
CA ARG A 51 2.07 9.28 5.81
C ARG A 51 0.82 8.59 6.37
N ASP A 52 -0.36 9.12 6.10
CA ASP A 52 -1.63 8.57 6.57
C ASP A 52 -2.02 7.27 5.82
N GLU A 53 -1.62 7.14 4.56
CA GLU A 53 -1.79 5.95 3.69
C GLU A 53 -0.49 5.13 3.50
N TRP A 54 0.46 5.19 4.45
CA TRP A 54 1.75 4.47 4.37
C TRP A 54 1.57 2.96 4.08
N GLN A 55 0.54 2.35 4.64
CA GLN A 55 0.18 0.94 4.42
C GLN A 55 -0.22 0.61 2.97
N LEU A 56 -0.78 1.56 2.21
CA LEU A 56 -1.07 1.37 0.79
C LEU A 56 0.21 1.50 -0.06
N ILE A 57 1.14 2.36 0.36
CA ILE A 57 2.45 2.51 -0.32
C ILE A 57 3.28 1.24 -0.15
N ALA A 58 3.30 0.63 1.03
CA ALA A 58 3.92 -0.68 1.28
C ALA A 58 3.39 -1.75 0.31
N ARG A 59 2.06 -1.87 0.17
CA ARG A 59 1.39 -2.81 -0.75
C ARG A 59 1.73 -2.58 -2.22
N ILE A 60 1.89 -1.33 -2.64
CA ILE A 60 2.32 -1.00 -4.01
C ILE A 60 3.78 -1.42 -4.25
N ILE A 61 4.66 -1.25 -3.26
CA ILE A 61 6.06 -1.67 -3.34
C ILE A 61 6.17 -3.21 -3.39
N GLU A 62 5.43 -3.93 -2.54
CA GLU A 62 5.30 -5.39 -2.58
C GLU A 62 4.83 -5.88 -3.96
N LEU A 63 3.77 -5.30 -4.49
CA LEU A 63 3.21 -5.64 -5.80
C LEU A 63 4.24 -5.43 -6.93
N ALA A 64 4.99 -4.33 -6.88
CA ALA A 64 6.05 -4.03 -7.85
C ALA A 64 7.22 -5.03 -7.78
N ILE A 65 7.70 -5.37 -6.56
CA ILE A 65 8.76 -6.36 -6.36
C ILE A 65 8.29 -7.75 -6.86
N ASN A 66 7.05 -8.14 -6.54
CA ASN A 66 6.46 -9.40 -6.97
C ASN A 66 6.31 -9.48 -8.51
N ALA A 67 5.90 -8.39 -9.17
CA ALA A 67 5.82 -8.29 -10.62
C ALA A 67 7.21 -8.40 -11.29
N LEU A 68 8.24 -7.79 -10.70
CA LEU A 68 9.63 -7.92 -11.16
C LEU A 68 10.15 -9.36 -11.00
N CYS A 69 9.82 -10.05 -9.91
CA CYS A 69 10.15 -11.47 -9.73
C CYS A 69 9.54 -12.33 -10.85
N LEU A 70 8.25 -12.12 -11.16
CA LEU A 70 7.55 -12.83 -12.23
C LEU A 70 8.17 -12.54 -13.62
N GLY A 71 8.46 -11.28 -13.92
CA GLY A 71 9.08 -10.88 -15.19
C GLY A 71 10.48 -11.49 -15.41
N LEU A 72 11.28 -11.57 -14.34
CA LEU A 72 12.59 -12.23 -14.36
C LEU A 72 12.46 -13.76 -14.46
N PHE A 73 11.47 -14.37 -13.81
CA PHE A 73 11.22 -15.82 -13.91
C PHE A 73 10.64 -16.25 -15.28
N TYR A 74 9.88 -15.38 -15.94
CA TYR A 74 9.27 -15.68 -17.23
C TYR A 74 10.30 -16.01 -18.33
N GLN A 75 11.44 -15.30 -18.37
CA GLN A 75 12.49 -15.55 -19.38
C GLN A 75 13.10 -16.96 -19.32
N PRO A 76 13.64 -17.46 -18.19
CA PRO A 76 14.15 -18.82 -18.10
C PRO A 76 13.05 -19.87 -18.27
N ALA A 77 11.83 -19.64 -17.74
CA ALA A 77 10.70 -20.55 -17.93
C ALA A 77 10.28 -20.71 -19.40
N SER A 78 10.29 -19.62 -20.17
CA SER A 78 9.96 -19.61 -21.60
C SER A 78 11.08 -20.19 -22.47
N LYS A 79 12.35 -19.88 -22.20
CA LYS A 79 13.48 -20.27 -23.06
C LYS A 79 14.03 -21.68 -22.80
N SER A 80 13.97 -22.19 -21.58
CA SER A 80 14.48 -23.53 -21.26
C SER A 80 13.37 -24.58 -21.44
N ALA A 81 13.27 -25.13 -22.65
CA ALA A 81 12.26 -26.13 -23.04
C ALA A 81 12.22 -27.40 -22.15
N ASN A 82 13.26 -27.64 -21.35
CA ASN A 82 13.34 -28.74 -20.39
C ASN A 82 12.64 -28.47 -19.05
N PHE A 83 12.31 -27.21 -18.70
CA PHE A 83 11.42 -26.90 -17.57
C PHE A 83 10.07 -27.62 -17.75
N THR A 84 9.45 -27.36 -18.90
CA THR A 84 8.09 -27.79 -19.27
C THR A 84 7.97 -29.29 -19.55
N LYS A 85 9.07 -30.06 -19.44
CA LYS A 85 9.05 -31.53 -19.62
C LYS A 85 9.38 -32.32 -18.36
N HIS A 86 10.17 -31.80 -17.43
CA HIS A 86 10.59 -32.53 -16.23
C HIS A 86 10.17 -31.91 -14.89
N HIS A 87 9.81 -30.61 -14.85
CA HIS A 87 9.54 -29.90 -13.59
C HIS A 87 8.26 -29.03 -13.68
N LEU A 88 7.27 -29.48 -14.45
CA LEU A 88 5.98 -28.79 -14.64
C LEU A 88 5.30 -28.37 -13.33
N GLU A 89 5.29 -29.24 -12.33
CA GLU A 89 4.67 -28.99 -11.03
C GLU A 89 5.36 -27.84 -10.28
N GLN A 90 6.68 -27.80 -10.28
CA GLN A 90 7.48 -26.75 -9.64
C GLN A 90 7.31 -25.40 -10.35
N VAL A 91 7.31 -25.40 -11.69
CA VAL A 91 7.06 -24.21 -12.51
C VAL A 91 5.61 -23.72 -12.32
N GLY A 92 4.64 -24.63 -12.24
CA GLY A 92 3.24 -24.32 -11.95
C GLY A 92 3.07 -23.68 -10.57
N LEU A 93 3.72 -24.21 -9.53
CA LEU A 93 3.69 -23.65 -8.18
C LEU A 93 4.33 -22.26 -8.12
N LEU A 94 5.41 -22.02 -8.87
CA LEU A 94 6.05 -20.70 -9.02
C LEU A 94 5.11 -19.70 -9.70
N PHE A 95 4.50 -20.05 -10.84
CA PHE A 95 3.53 -19.20 -11.52
C PHE A 95 2.29 -18.92 -10.66
N LEU A 96 1.75 -19.93 -9.98
CA LEU A 96 0.60 -19.80 -9.08
C LEU A 96 0.92 -18.86 -7.91
N THR A 97 2.12 -18.97 -7.33
CA THR A 97 2.59 -18.09 -6.24
C THR A 97 2.65 -16.64 -6.72
N PHE A 98 3.42 -16.36 -7.77
CA PHE A 98 3.61 -14.98 -8.23
C PHE A 98 2.31 -14.36 -8.75
N SER A 99 1.55 -15.08 -9.60
CA SER A 99 0.30 -14.59 -10.18
C SER A 99 -0.81 -14.44 -9.12
N GLY A 100 -0.97 -15.43 -8.23
CA GLY A 100 -1.94 -15.40 -7.15
C GLY A 100 -1.74 -14.19 -6.23
N TYR A 101 -0.50 -13.92 -5.80
CA TYR A 101 -0.23 -12.74 -4.97
C TYR A 101 -0.25 -11.42 -5.72
N LEU A 102 -0.01 -11.40 -7.04
CA LEU A 102 -0.23 -10.21 -7.86
C LEU A 102 -1.74 -9.84 -7.86
N VAL A 103 -2.62 -10.83 -8.06
CA VAL A 103 -4.08 -10.63 -8.02
C VAL A 103 -4.56 -10.26 -6.61
N ILE A 104 -4.12 -10.95 -5.55
CA ILE A 104 -4.53 -10.67 -4.17
C ILE A 104 -4.16 -9.24 -3.74
N ASN A 105 -2.94 -8.78 -4.04
CA ASN A 105 -2.54 -7.39 -3.73
C ASN A 105 -3.31 -6.36 -4.58
N ALA A 106 -3.57 -6.66 -5.86
CA ALA A 106 -4.41 -5.79 -6.69
C ALA A 106 -5.84 -5.66 -6.13
N VAL A 107 -6.44 -6.75 -5.63
CA VAL A 107 -7.75 -6.71 -4.95
C VAL A 107 -7.69 -5.83 -3.69
N PHE A 108 -6.68 -5.97 -2.82
CA PHE A 108 -6.55 -5.11 -1.64
C PHE A 108 -6.42 -3.62 -1.98
N ILE A 109 -5.67 -3.27 -3.04
CA ILE A 109 -5.55 -1.90 -3.52
C ILE A 109 -6.91 -1.38 -4.05
N ILE A 110 -7.65 -2.20 -4.79
CA ILE A 110 -8.98 -1.84 -5.33
C ILE A 110 -10.00 -1.64 -4.20
N SER A 111 -10.08 -2.55 -3.22
CA SER A 111 -10.94 -2.39 -2.04
C SER A 111 -10.62 -1.11 -1.27
N ARG A 112 -9.32 -0.78 -1.12
CA ARG A 112 -8.89 0.48 -0.48
C ARG A 112 -9.32 1.72 -1.27
N LEU A 113 -9.27 1.68 -2.60
CA LEU A 113 -9.78 2.77 -3.47
C LEU A 113 -11.30 2.94 -3.37
N ILE A 114 -12.04 1.84 -3.20
CA ILE A 114 -13.50 1.83 -2.96
C ILE A 114 -13.84 2.31 -1.53
N LYS A 115 -12.85 2.40 -0.64
CA LYS A 115 -12.98 2.64 0.81
C LYS A 115 -13.71 1.52 1.56
N ASP A 116 -13.65 0.31 1.03
CA ASP A 116 -14.13 -0.88 1.71
C ASP A 116 -13.23 -1.24 2.91
N ARG A 117 -13.86 -1.73 3.99
CA ARG A 117 -13.26 -1.89 5.32
C ARG A 117 -12.81 -3.34 5.53
N ILE A 118 -11.58 -3.65 5.11
CA ILE A 118 -11.03 -5.00 5.27
C ILE A 118 -10.36 -5.13 6.66
N PRO A 119 -10.76 -6.10 7.50
CA PRO A 119 -10.21 -6.26 8.85
C PRO A 119 -8.72 -6.61 8.78
N PHE A 120 -7.91 -5.95 9.62
CA PHE A 120 -6.44 -6.06 9.62
C PHE A 120 -5.92 -7.51 9.73
N ARG A 121 -6.69 -8.38 10.39
CA ARG A 121 -6.40 -9.82 10.53
C ARG A 121 -6.27 -10.50 9.17
N THR A 122 -7.17 -10.21 8.23
CA THR A 122 -7.18 -10.81 6.88
C THR A 122 -5.94 -10.38 6.10
N ILE A 123 -5.63 -9.07 6.12
CA ILE A 123 -4.47 -8.51 5.41
C ILE A 123 -3.14 -9.07 5.98
N SER A 124 -3.01 -9.12 7.30
CA SER A 124 -1.86 -9.72 7.99
C SER A 124 -1.69 -11.21 7.64
N LEU A 125 -2.77 -12.00 7.68
CA LEU A 125 -2.76 -13.42 7.29
C LEU A 125 -2.32 -13.61 5.83
N PHE A 126 -2.89 -12.85 4.88
CA PHE A 126 -2.50 -12.96 3.48
C PHE A 126 -1.02 -12.57 3.25
N SER A 127 -0.47 -11.58 3.97
CA SER A 127 0.97 -11.28 3.95
C SER A 127 1.84 -12.40 4.52
N ILE A 128 1.43 -13.01 5.63
CA ILE A 128 2.19 -14.12 6.23
C ILE A 128 2.23 -15.33 5.27
N ILE A 129 1.11 -15.66 4.62
CA ILE A 129 1.08 -16.74 3.62
C ILE A 129 1.87 -16.34 2.36
N ALA A 130 1.84 -15.07 1.95
CA ALA A 130 2.65 -14.54 0.85
C ALA A 130 4.16 -14.67 1.12
N ALA A 131 4.60 -14.38 2.35
CA ALA A 131 5.98 -14.57 2.78
C ALA A 131 6.38 -16.05 2.72
N VAL A 132 5.57 -16.95 3.29
CA VAL A 132 5.83 -18.40 3.26
C VAL A 132 5.90 -18.95 1.83
N LEU A 133 5.00 -18.56 0.94
CA LEU A 133 5.03 -19.04 -0.44
C LEU A 133 6.16 -18.39 -1.28
N ASN A 134 6.55 -17.14 -1.03
CA ASN A 134 7.77 -16.56 -1.63
C ASN A 134 9.05 -17.25 -1.13
N PHE A 135 9.08 -17.71 0.13
CA PHE A 135 10.20 -18.48 0.68
C PHE A 135 10.29 -19.87 0.03
N VAL A 136 9.15 -20.58 -0.10
CA VAL A 136 9.06 -21.85 -0.84
C VAL A 136 9.48 -21.67 -2.30
N ALA A 137 9.02 -20.60 -2.97
CA ALA A 137 9.45 -20.24 -4.33
C ALA A 137 10.98 -20.05 -4.42
N ALA A 138 11.58 -19.32 -3.48
CA ALA A 138 13.04 -19.13 -3.44
C ALA A 138 13.80 -20.46 -3.27
N LEU A 139 13.29 -21.38 -2.44
CA LEU A 139 13.87 -22.72 -2.28
C LEU A 139 13.73 -23.58 -3.56
N LEU A 140 12.58 -23.54 -4.24
CA LEU A 140 12.37 -24.20 -5.53
C LEU A 140 13.37 -23.70 -6.59
N LEU A 141 13.57 -22.38 -6.68
CA LEU A 141 14.55 -21.78 -7.60
C LEU A 141 15.99 -22.21 -7.29
N ILE A 142 16.35 -22.40 -6.01
CA ILE A 142 17.66 -22.97 -5.62
C ILE A 142 17.80 -24.44 -6.06
N VAL A 143 16.77 -25.26 -5.87
CA VAL A 143 16.79 -26.68 -6.26
C VAL A 143 16.91 -26.82 -7.79
N ASP A 144 16.06 -26.12 -8.54
CA ASP A 144 16.11 -26.10 -10.00
C ASP A 144 17.46 -25.57 -10.52
N LYS A 145 18.00 -24.48 -9.93
CA LYS A 145 19.35 -23.99 -10.25
C LYS A 145 20.41 -25.07 -10.07
N LYS A 146 20.38 -25.83 -8.96
CA LYS A 146 21.32 -26.94 -8.72
C LYS A 146 21.17 -28.06 -9.75
N ASN A 147 19.94 -28.46 -10.06
CA ASN A 147 19.65 -29.49 -11.06
C ASN A 147 20.17 -29.08 -12.45
N LYS A 148 19.98 -27.82 -12.86
CA LYS A 148 20.53 -27.29 -14.12
C LYS A 148 22.06 -27.27 -14.11
N PHE A 149 22.70 -26.86 -13.00
CA PHE A 149 24.17 -26.86 -12.88
C PHE A 149 24.79 -28.26 -13.09
N GLN A 150 24.14 -29.32 -12.61
CA GLN A 150 24.66 -30.69 -12.78
C GLN A 150 24.45 -31.26 -14.19
N ALA A 151 23.44 -30.79 -14.92
CA ALA A 151 23.15 -31.24 -16.29
C ALA A 151 23.93 -30.48 -17.39
N MET A 152 24.64 -29.40 -17.04
CA MET A 152 25.10 -28.37 -18.00
C MET A 152 26.63 -28.33 -18.14
N TYR A 153 27.22 -29.45 -18.58
CA TYR A 153 28.63 -29.49 -18.97
C TYR A 153 28.89 -29.01 -20.42
N TYR A 154 27.81 -28.74 -21.17
CA TYR A 154 27.83 -28.22 -22.54
C TYR A 154 26.76 -27.12 -22.69
N GLU A 155 27.01 -26.19 -23.62
CA GLU A 155 26.14 -25.09 -24.11
C GLU A 155 25.88 -23.85 -23.21
N PRO A 156 25.66 -22.65 -23.81
CA PRO A 156 25.95 -21.37 -23.16
C PRO A 156 24.77 -20.74 -22.40
N GLN A 157 24.16 -21.46 -21.45
CA GLN A 157 23.00 -20.92 -20.70
C GLN A 157 23.37 -20.05 -19.46
N MET A 158 24.60 -19.56 -19.36
CA MET A 158 25.07 -18.73 -18.22
C MET A 158 24.17 -17.52 -17.94
N HIS A 159 23.64 -16.87 -18.98
CA HIS A 159 22.68 -15.76 -18.84
C HIS A 159 21.39 -16.19 -18.11
N LEU A 160 20.84 -17.37 -18.40
CA LEU A 160 19.65 -17.88 -17.73
C LEU A 160 19.92 -18.15 -16.25
N ILE A 161 21.10 -18.69 -15.92
CA ILE A 161 21.53 -18.92 -14.53
C ILE A 161 21.68 -17.58 -13.77
N GLY A 162 22.20 -16.54 -14.43
CA GLY A 162 22.27 -15.18 -13.86
C GLY A 162 20.89 -14.61 -13.52
N VAL A 163 19.95 -14.64 -14.47
CA VAL A 163 18.57 -14.16 -14.28
C VAL A 163 17.80 -14.99 -13.25
N LEU A 164 17.99 -16.31 -13.23
CA LEU A 164 17.39 -17.19 -12.22
C LEU A 164 17.93 -16.87 -10.81
N THR A 165 19.21 -16.48 -10.71
CA THR A 165 19.84 -16.08 -9.45
C THR A 165 19.31 -14.73 -8.95
N SER A 166 19.15 -13.72 -9.81
CA SER A 166 18.56 -12.44 -9.39
C SER A 166 17.09 -12.58 -9.00
N ALA A 167 16.30 -13.40 -9.72
CA ALA A 167 14.94 -13.77 -9.32
C ALA A 167 14.92 -14.45 -7.94
N THR A 168 15.84 -15.38 -7.67
CA THR A 168 15.96 -16.05 -6.35
C THR A 168 16.22 -15.05 -5.22
N VAL A 169 17.18 -14.13 -5.41
CA VAL A 169 17.50 -13.09 -4.41
C VAL A 169 16.31 -12.17 -4.16
N LEU A 170 15.60 -11.75 -5.22
CA LEU A 170 14.41 -10.92 -5.07
C LEU A 170 13.27 -11.65 -4.35
N CYS A 171 13.10 -12.97 -4.52
CA CYS A 171 12.12 -13.75 -3.75
C CYS A 171 12.42 -13.77 -2.24
N PHE A 172 13.70 -13.82 -1.84
CA PHE A 172 14.09 -13.67 -0.43
C PHE A 172 13.81 -12.25 0.10
N VAL A 173 14.07 -11.20 -0.69
CA VAL A 173 13.69 -9.83 -0.31
C VAL A 173 12.18 -9.71 -0.16
N ASN A 174 11.40 -10.23 -1.12
CA ASN A 174 9.94 -10.22 -1.11
C ASN A 174 9.38 -10.97 0.11
N THR A 175 9.98 -12.10 0.49
CA THR A 175 9.68 -12.84 1.72
C THR A 175 9.83 -11.96 2.97
N VAL A 176 10.94 -11.22 3.08
CA VAL A 176 11.20 -10.32 4.22
C VAL A 176 10.24 -9.15 4.21
N VAL A 177 9.93 -8.54 3.06
CA VAL A 177 8.97 -7.42 2.98
C VAL A 177 7.57 -7.87 3.40
N TYR A 178 7.03 -8.95 2.81
CA TYR A 178 5.70 -9.48 3.19
C TYR A 178 5.64 -9.90 4.66
N GLY A 179 6.72 -10.47 5.20
CA GLY A 179 6.82 -10.84 6.61
C GLY A 179 6.80 -9.62 7.52
N LEU A 180 7.55 -8.56 7.18
CA LEU A 180 7.57 -7.30 7.91
C LEU A 180 6.22 -6.57 7.84
N ASP A 181 5.57 -6.47 6.69
CA ASP A 181 4.22 -5.86 6.60
C ASP A 181 3.18 -6.69 7.36
N GLY A 182 3.22 -8.03 7.25
CA GLY A 182 2.32 -8.92 7.97
C GLY A 182 2.42 -8.76 9.49
N VAL A 183 3.64 -8.66 10.01
CA VAL A 183 3.92 -8.41 11.44
C VAL A 183 3.58 -6.97 11.84
N TYR A 184 3.93 -5.97 11.02
CA TYR A 184 3.65 -4.56 11.31
C TYR A 184 2.14 -4.27 11.34
N THR A 185 1.39 -4.81 10.37
CA THR A 185 -0.08 -4.75 10.33
C THR A 185 -0.72 -5.47 11.54
N PHE A 186 -0.14 -6.58 12.00
CA PHE A 186 -0.59 -7.25 13.23
C PHE A 186 -0.32 -6.42 14.49
N LEU A 187 0.84 -5.75 14.56
CA LEU A 187 1.23 -4.89 15.69
C LEU A 187 0.40 -3.61 15.77
N LEU A 188 0.13 -2.96 14.63
CA LEU A 188 -0.64 -1.71 14.58
C LEU A 188 -2.10 -1.86 15.00
N LYS A 189 -2.70 -3.05 14.79
CA LYS A 189 -4.11 -3.38 15.11
C LYS A 189 -5.14 -2.35 14.60
N LYS A 190 -4.78 -1.60 13.56
CA LYS A 190 -5.59 -0.53 12.97
C LYS A 190 -6.34 -1.13 11.78
N ASP A 191 -7.67 -1.12 11.85
CA ASP A 191 -8.51 -1.50 10.71
C ASP A 191 -8.26 -0.56 9.52
N TYR A 192 -8.09 -1.15 8.33
CA TYR A 192 -7.98 -0.43 7.07
C TYR A 192 -9.34 0.22 6.76
#